data_AF-A0A2P2J5J8-F1
#
_entry.id   AF-A0A2P2J5J8-F1
#
_cell.length_a   1.000
_cell.length_b   1.000
_cell.length_c   1.000
_cell.angle_alpha   90.00
_cell.angle_beta   90.00
_cell.angle_gamma   90.00
#
_symmetry.space_group_name_H-M   'P 1'
#
loop_
_entity.id
_entity.type
_entity.pdbx_description
1 polymer ?
#
loop_
_entity_poly.entity_id
_entity_poly.type
_entity_poly.pdbx_seq_one_letter_code
_entity_poly.pdbx_strand_id
1 'polypeptide(L)'
;MDYRPSRMVMIAKQVEAFIREFFDQNPLSQIGLVTIKDGVAHSLTELGGSPESHIKALMGKLECSGDGSLQNALELVQGYLDQIPSYGHREVLILYSALSTCDPGDIMQTIQKCKKSKIRCSVIGLSAEMYICKHLCQETGGSYSIALDEAHLKDLILEHAPPPPAIAEFAVANLIKMGFPQRAAEGSISICSCHKEAKIGEGYICPRCKARVCELPTECRVCGLTLVSSPHLARSYHHLFPIAPFDEVPPSRQFEPHHRLQKTCFGCQQSLRNPSNKFSLYVECPKCKQPFCLDCDIYIHESLHNCPGCESFRPS
;
A
#
# COMPACT_ATOMS: atom_id res chain seq x y z
N MET A 1 18.21 -20.27 -6.04
CA MET A 1 19.49 -19.55 -6.16
C MET A 1 19.49 -18.46 -5.10
N ASP A 2 20.56 -18.32 -4.32
CA ASP A 2 20.61 -17.31 -3.26
C ASP A 2 20.71 -15.89 -3.81
N TYR A 3 19.92 -14.99 -3.23
CA TYR A 3 19.85 -13.56 -3.56
C TYR A 3 21.22 -12.88 -3.39
N ARG A 4 21.59 -11.99 -4.34
CA ARG A 4 22.88 -11.26 -4.34
C ARG A 4 22.67 -9.76 -4.08
N PRO A 5 23.61 -9.05 -3.41
CA PRO A 5 24.83 -9.54 -2.76
C PRO A 5 24.57 -10.23 -1.41
N SER A 6 23.48 -9.89 -0.74
CA SER A 6 22.98 -10.60 0.44
C SER A 6 21.45 -10.53 0.45
N ARG A 7 20.79 -11.50 1.11
CA ARG A 7 19.34 -11.52 1.25
C ARG A 7 18.82 -10.22 1.90
N MET A 8 19.51 -9.70 2.91
CA MET A 8 19.11 -8.49 3.62
C MET A 8 19.16 -7.24 2.75
N VAL A 9 20.22 -7.05 1.97
CA VAL A 9 20.34 -5.89 1.06
C VAL A 9 19.25 -5.94 -0.02
N MET A 10 18.95 -7.12 -0.52
CA MET A 10 17.88 -7.32 -1.50
C MET A 10 16.51 -7.02 -0.88
N ILE A 11 16.20 -7.59 0.29
CA ILE A 11 14.94 -7.33 1.01
C ILE A 11 14.79 -5.84 1.31
N ALA A 12 15.85 -5.17 1.77
CA ALA A 12 15.80 -3.75 2.07
C ALA A 12 15.44 -2.89 0.86
N LYS A 13 15.99 -3.22 -0.33
CA LYS A 13 15.62 -2.53 -1.58
C LYS A 13 14.16 -2.76 -1.97
N GLN A 14 13.65 -3.98 -1.81
CA GLN A 14 12.25 -4.27 -2.12
C GLN A 14 11.30 -3.61 -1.10
N VAL A 15 11.67 -3.57 0.17
CA VAL A 15 10.92 -2.86 1.21
C VAL A 15 10.97 -1.35 1.00
N GLU A 16 12.08 -0.78 0.54
CA GLU A 16 12.13 0.63 0.13
C GLU A 16 11.13 0.94 -0.99
N ALA A 17 11.11 0.10 -2.04
CA ALA A 17 10.13 0.25 -3.13
C ALA A 17 8.70 0.11 -2.62
N PHE A 18 8.43 -0.87 -1.75
CA PHE A 18 7.13 -1.08 -1.13
C PHE A 18 6.69 0.10 -0.28
N ILE A 19 7.55 0.68 0.55
CA ILE A 19 7.20 1.84 1.39
C ILE A 19 6.73 3.00 0.50
N ARG A 20 7.44 3.27 -0.61
CA ARG A 20 7.05 4.34 -1.54
C ARG A 20 5.70 4.05 -2.20
N GLU A 21 5.52 2.85 -2.74
CA GLU A 21 4.27 2.45 -3.39
C GLU A 21 3.09 2.45 -2.40
N PHE A 22 3.30 1.90 -1.20
CA PHE A 22 2.29 1.81 -0.16
C PHE A 22 1.78 3.19 0.26
N PHE A 23 2.66 4.18 0.43
CA PHE A 23 2.24 5.54 0.78
C PHE A 23 1.65 6.33 -0.39
N ASP A 24 1.95 5.96 -1.64
CA ASP A 24 1.31 6.56 -2.80
C ASP A 24 -0.16 6.13 -2.89
N GLN A 25 -0.41 4.81 -2.77
CA GLN A 25 -1.73 4.19 -2.77
C GLN A 25 -2.53 4.48 -1.48
N ASN A 26 -1.86 4.48 -0.32
CA ASN A 26 -2.47 4.63 1.01
C ASN A 26 -1.85 5.78 1.79
N PRO A 27 -2.10 7.04 1.41
CA PRO A 27 -1.50 8.18 2.09
C PRO A 27 -1.90 8.28 3.56
N LEU A 28 -3.08 7.81 3.95
CA LEU A 28 -3.57 7.88 5.33
C LEU A 28 -3.05 6.78 6.25
N SER A 29 -2.46 5.74 5.69
CA SER A 29 -1.96 4.60 6.45
C SER A 29 -0.68 4.95 7.19
N GLN A 30 -0.30 4.09 8.12
CA GLN A 30 0.94 4.21 8.88
C GLN A 30 1.74 2.92 8.74
N ILE A 31 3.06 3.04 8.67
CA ILE A 31 3.99 1.91 8.68
C ILE A 31 4.84 2.01 9.94
N GLY A 32 5.16 0.85 10.52
CA GLY A 32 6.20 0.70 11.54
C GLY A 32 7.11 -0.45 11.14
N LEU A 33 8.42 -0.28 11.30
CA LEU A 33 9.40 -1.32 10.97
C LEU A 33 9.92 -1.97 12.24
N VAL A 34 9.89 -3.31 12.26
CA VAL A 34 10.42 -4.13 13.35
C VAL A 34 11.42 -5.12 12.75
N THR A 35 12.59 -5.25 13.39
CA THR A 35 13.57 -6.30 13.06
C THR A 35 13.59 -7.36 14.13
N ILE A 36 13.89 -8.58 13.70
CA ILE A 36 14.03 -9.74 14.56
C ILE A 36 15.48 -10.22 14.40
N LYS A 37 16.26 -10.14 15.48
CA LYS A 37 17.66 -10.58 15.50
C LYS A 37 18.06 -11.03 16.90
N ASP A 38 19.03 -11.93 16.99
CA ASP A 38 19.59 -12.41 18.26
C ASP A 38 18.52 -12.90 19.27
N GLY A 39 17.43 -13.49 18.77
CA GLY A 39 16.30 -13.97 19.58
C GLY A 39 15.37 -12.88 20.10
N VAL A 40 15.57 -11.61 19.72
CA VAL A 40 14.82 -10.45 20.23
C VAL A 40 14.19 -9.66 19.08
N ALA A 41 13.05 -9.02 19.36
CA ALA A 41 12.41 -8.07 18.45
C ALA A 41 12.78 -6.63 18.82
N HIS A 42 13.21 -5.85 17.83
CA HIS A 42 13.57 -4.45 17.99
C HIS A 42 12.74 -3.57 17.04
N SER A 43 12.17 -2.49 17.55
CA SER A 43 11.57 -1.47 16.69
C SER A 43 12.67 -0.65 16.02
N LEU A 44 12.69 -0.66 14.69
CA LEU A 44 13.53 0.23 13.89
C LEU A 44 12.89 1.62 13.77
N THR A 45 11.57 1.65 13.56
CA THR A 45 10.77 2.87 13.51
C THR A 45 9.41 2.63 14.15
N GLU A 46 8.92 3.64 14.84
CA GLU A 46 7.55 3.67 15.36
C GLU A 46 6.54 3.80 14.21
N LEU A 47 5.25 3.58 14.51
CA LEU A 47 4.17 3.80 13.56
C LEU A 47 4.14 5.27 13.11
N GLY A 48 4.37 5.50 11.82
CA GLY A 48 4.49 6.83 11.24
C GLY A 48 3.99 6.87 9.80
N GLY A 49 3.80 8.09 9.30
CA GLY A 49 3.35 8.38 7.94
C GLY A 49 4.43 8.94 7.02
N SER A 50 5.70 8.94 7.45
CA SER A 50 6.79 9.61 6.71
C SER A 50 7.69 8.57 6.02
N PRO A 51 7.58 8.38 4.69
CA PRO A 51 8.33 7.35 3.97
C PRO A 51 9.84 7.50 4.13
N GLU A 52 10.35 8.72 4.00
CA GLU A 52 11.79 9.01 4.10
C GLU A 52 12.37 8.65 5.46
N SER A 53 11.59 8.81 6.53
CA SER A 53 12.03 8.44 7.87
C SER A 53 12.24 6.92 8.01
N HIS A 54 11.33 6.13 7.43
CA HIS A 54 11.39 4.67 7.43
C HIS A 54 12.51 4.16 6.52
N ILE A 55 12.64 4.71 5.31
CA ILE A 55 13.68 4.33 4.35
C ILE A 55 15.08 4.63 4.92
N LYS A 56 15.27 5.80 5.52
CA LYS A 56 16.55 6.16 6.15
C LYS A 56 16.91 5.22 7.30
N ALA A 57 15.94 4.86 8.14
CA ALA A 57 16.16 3.94 9.25
C ALA A 57 16.48 2.51 8.76
N LEU A 58 15.79 2.04 7.71
CA LEU A 58 16.01 0.75 7.08
C LEU A 58 17.42 0.65 6.48
N MET A 59 17.80 1.62 5.65
CA MET A 59 19.09 1.63 4.97
C MET A 59 20.26 1.87 5.93
N GLY A 60 20.02 2.49 7.09
CA GLY A 60 21.03 2.72 8.12
C GLY A 60 21.37 1.50 9.00
N LYS A 61 20.56 0.43 8.99
CA LYS A 61 20.71 -0.73 9.88
C LYS A 61 20.50 -2.06 9.16
N LEU A 62 21.40 -2.40 8.23
CA LEU A 62 21.34 -3.64 7.42
C LEU A 62 22.12 -4.83 8.01
N GLU A 63 22.17 -4.95 9.33
CA GLU A 63 22.90 -6.01 10.01
C GLU A 63 22.01 -7.20 10.33
N CYS A 64 22.50 -8.42 10.08
CA CYS A 64 21.84 -9.67 10.43
C CYS A 64 22.71 -10.45 11.42
N SER A 65 22.13 -10.88 12.54
CA SER A 65 22.78 -11.73 13.52
C SER A 65 21.77 -12.59 14.28
N GLY A 66 22.24 -13.75 14.74
CA GLY A 66 21.50 -14.66 15.60
C GLY A 66 20.22 -15.24 14.99
N ASP A 67 19.37 -15.76 15.87
CA ASP A 67 18.12 -16.44 15.51
C ASP A 67 16.91 -15.49 15.53
N GLY A 68 15.86 -15.84 14.77
CA GLY A 68 14.61 -15.10 14.76
C GLY A 68 13.60 -15.61 15.80
N SER A 69 13.01 -14.71 16.59
CA SER A 69 11.86 -15.00 17.45
C SER A 69 10.58 -14.34 16.92
N LEU A 70 9.64 -15.16 16.43
CA LEU A 70 8.33 -14.71 15.97
C LEU A 70 7.46 -14.29 17.15
N GLN A 71 7.54 -14.99 18.28
CA GLN A 71 6.76 -14.66 19.47
C GLN A 71 7.06 -13.25 19.97
N ASN A 72 8.34 -12.92 20.17
CA ASN A 72 8.75 -11.59 20.65
C ASN A 72 8.33 -10.49 19.67
N ALA A 73 8.39 -10.77 18.37
CA ALA A 73 7.95 -9.83 17.35
C ALA A 73 6.44 -9.58 17.40
N LEU A 74 5.64 -10.64 17.49
CA LEU A 74 4.19 -10.54 17.57
C LEU A 74 3.73 -9.85 18.86
N GLU A 75 4.37 -10.12 19.99
CA GLU A 75 4.06 -9.46 21.27
C GLU A 75 4.39 -7.96 21.24
N LEU A 76 5.54 -7.59 20.66
CA LEU A 76 5.92 -6.18 20.48
C LEU A 76 4.93 -5.46 19.55
N VAL A 77 4.60 -6.06 18.41
CA VAL A 77 3.69 -5.49 17.42
C VAL A 77 2.27 -5.40 17.97
N GLN A 78 1.82 -6.39 18.73
CA GLN A 78 0.52 -6.34 19.42
C GLN A 78 0.43 -5.10 20.33
N GLY A 79 1.48 -4.80 21.10
CA GLY A 79 1.52 -3.61 21.96
C GLY A 79 1.38 -2.28 21.21
N TYR A 80 1.90 -2.19 19.98
CA TYR A 80 1.71 -1.01 19.12
C TYR A 80 0.30 -0.97 18.51
N LEU A 81 -0.16 -2.09 17.95
CA LEU A 81 -1.44 -2.16 17.24
C LEU A 81 -2.65 -2.08 18.17
N ASP A 82 -2.52 -2.46 19.45
CA ASP A 82 -3.61 -2.32 20.43
C ASP A 82 -3.94 -0.86 20.74
N GLN A 83 -3.01 0.08 20.48
CA GLN A 83 -3.26 1.53 20.59
C GLN A 83 -4.12 2.07 19.43
N ILE A 84 -4.19 1.33 18.32
CA ILE A 84 -4.96 1.74 17.15
C ILE A 84 -6.46 1.56 17.45
N PRO A 85 -7.31 2.57 17.18
CA PRO A 85 -8.75 2.47 17.36
C PRO A 85 -9.37 1.27 16.63
N SER A 86 -10.53 0.80 17.11
CA SER A 86 -11.19 -0.41 16.59
C SER A 86 -11.63 -0.33 15.13
N TYR A 87 -11.71 0.87 14.55
CA TYR A 87 -12.02 1.07 13.13
C TYR A 87 -10.78 0.96 12.23
N GLY A 88 -9.58 0.99 12.80
CA GLY A 88 -8.35 0.86 12.04
C GLY A 88 -8.10 -0.61 11.71
N HIS A 89 -7.75 -0.88 10.45
CA HIS A 89 -7.23 -2.17 10.06
C HIS A 89 -5.85 -2.38 10.69
N ARG A 90 -5.67 -3.51 11.37
CA ARG A 90 -4.44 -3.89 12.05
C ARG A 90 -3.79 -4.99 11.24
N GLU A 91 -2.72 -4.67 10.52
CA GLU A 91 -2.06 -5.58 9.60
C GLU A 91 -0.58 -5.73 9.94
N VAL A 92 -0.06 -6.94 9.76
CA VAL A 92 1.34 -7.28 9.97
C VAL A 92 1.83 -8.05 8.76
N LEU A 93 2.85 -7.53 8.08
CA LEU A 93 3.56 -8.22 7.01
C LEU A 93 4.92 -8.67 7.53
N ILE A 94 5.15 -9.98 7.57
CA ILE A 94 6.40 -10.58 8.06
C ILE A 94 7.19 -11.11 6.88
N LEU A 95 8.37 -10.55 6.64
CA LEU A 95 9.35 -11.10 5.70
C LEU A 95 10.26 -12.06 6.45
N TYR A 96 10.11 -13.37 6.19
CA TYR A 96 10.77 -14.40 6.96
C TYR A 96 11.77 -15.20 6.11
N SER A 97 13.05 -15.13 6.48
CA SER A 97 14.12 -15.83 5.76
C SER A 97 14.61 -17.11 6.43
N ALA A 98 14.37 -17.26 7.73
CA ALA A 98 14.80 -18.43 8.50
C ALA A 98 13.83 -19.62 8.29
N LEU A 99 14.30 -20.83 8.63
CA LEU A 99 13.50 -22.06 8.58
C LEU A 99 13.04 -22.54 9.97
N SER A 100 13.55 -21.90 11.01
CA SER A 100 13.25 -22.14 12.40
C SER A 100 12.91 -20.80 13.07
N THR A 101 12.22 -20.87 14.20
CA THR A 101 12.05 -19.74 15.10
C THR A 101 12.43 -20.18 16.52
N CYS A 102 13.05 -19.28 17.27
CA CYS A 102 13.55 -19.53 18.62
C CYS A 102 12.75 -18.66 19.59
N ASP A 103 11.62 -19.20 20.05
CA ASP A 103 10.67 -18.50 20.90
C ASP A 103 10.77 -18.96 22.37
N PRO A 104 10.59 -18.06 23.35
CA PRO A 104 10.72 -18.38 24.77
C PRO A 104 9.55 -19.21 25.32
N GLY A 105 8.38 -19.15 24.68
CA GLY A 105 7.16 -19.81 25.14
C GLY A 105 6.34 -20.44 24.01
N ASP A 106 5.05 -20.63 24.28
CA ASP A 106 4.12 -21.25 23.32
C ASP A 106 3.55 -20.21 22.34
N ILE A 107 4.09 -20.21 21.12
CA ILE A 107 3.65 -19.32 20.04
C ILE A 107 2.16 -19.50 19.69
N MET A 108 1.57 -20.67 19.92
CA MET A 108 0.15 -20.91 19.61
C MET A 108 -0.76 -20.02 20.46
N GLN A 109 -0.37 -19.73 21.71
CA GLN A 109 -1.10 -18.81 22.57
C GLN A 109 -1.00 -17.37 22.04
N THR A 110 0.16 -16.98 21.53
CA THR A 110 0.37 -15.66 20.93
C THR A 110 -0.44 -15.51 19.64
N ILE A 111 -0.53 -16.55 18.80
CA ILE A 111 -1.42 -16.58 17.63
C ILE A 111 -2.88 -16.33 18.06
N GLN A 112 -3.34 -17.01 19.12
CA GLN A 112 -4.70 -16.81 19.64
C GLN A 112 -4.90 -15.40 20.22
N LYS A 113 -3.87 -14.78 20.81
CA LYS A 113 -3.92 -13.37 21.24
C LYS A 113 -4.06 -12.44 20.03
N CYS A 114 -3.27 -12.62 18.97
CA CYS A 114 -3.37 -11.83 17.74
C CYS A 114 -4.76 -11.92 17.11
N LYS A 115 -5.35 -13.12 17.07
CA LYS A 115 -6.72 -13.35 16.61
C LYS A 115 -7.75 -12.58 17.43
N LYS A 116 -7.63 -12.60 18.77
CA LYS A 116 -8.50 -11.83 19.68
C LYS A 116 -8.36 -10.31 19.48
N SER A 117 -7.15 -9.82 19.24
CA SER A 117 -6.88 -8.41 18.91
C SER A 117 -7.23 -8.01 17.48
N LYS A 118 -7.83 -8.92 16.68
CA LYS A 118 -8.22 -8.73 15.27
C LYS A 118 -7.06 -8.26 14.39
N ILE A 119 -5.86 -8.79 14.64
CA ILE A 119 -4.66 -8.50 13.86
C ILE A 119 -4.59 -9.52 12.72
N ARG A 120 -4.49 -9.02 11.48
CA ARG A 120 -4.26 -9.85 10.28
C ARG A 120 -2.76 -9.98 10.04
N CYS A 121 -2.23 -11.20 10.10
CA CYS A 121 -0.81 -11.46 9.86
C CYS A 121 -0.61 -12.17 8.53
N SER A 122 0.17 -11.57 7.64
CA SER A 122 0.60 -12.18 6.37
C SER A 122 2.11 -12.40 6.41
N VAL A 123 2.59 -13.51 5.84
CA VAL A 123 3.99 -13.88 5.89
C VAL A 123 4.49 -14.17 4.47
N ILE A 124 5.66 -13.63 4.11
CA ILE A 124 6.37 -13.96 2.89
C ILE A 124 7.67 -14.69 3.27
N GLY A 125 7.74 -15.98 2.95
CA GLY A 125 8.91 -16.82 3.19
C GLY A 125 9.91 -16.74 2.02
N LEU A 126 11.22 -16.68 2.30
CA LEU A 126 12.26 -16.66 1.26
C LEU A 126 12.84 -18.04 0.90
N SER A 127 12.53 -19.08 1.67
CA SER A 127 13.19 -20.39 1.50
C SER A 127 12.19 -21.53 1.45
N ALA A 128 11.66 -21.97 2.59
CA ALA A 128 10.71 -23.07 2.63
C ALA A 128 9.46 -22.71 3.44
N GLU A 129 8.42 -23.52 3.23
CA GLU A 129 7.18 -23.45 3.99
C GLU A 129 7.43 -23.79 5.46
N MET A 130 7.01 -22.92 6.37
CA MET A 130 6.99 -23.20 7.80
C MET A 130 5.55 -23.42 8.28
N TYR A 131 5.31 -24.55 8.96
CA TYR A 131 4.01 -24.89 9.50
C TYR A 131 3.44 -23.80 10.42
N ILE A 132 4.26 -23.25 11.31
CA ILE A 132 3.84 -22.20 12.27
C ILE A 132 3.40 -20.94 11.53
N CYS A 133 4.14 -20.50 10.50
CA CYS A 133 3.79 -19.33 9.69
C CYS A 133 2.49 -19.55 8.91
N LYS A 134 2.30 -20.76 8.35
CA LYS A 134 1.05 -21.14 7.67
C LYS A 134 -0.13 -21.10 8.62
N HIS A 135 0.02 -21.67 9.82
CA HIS A 135 -1.03 -21.70 10.83
C HIS A 135 -1.38 -20.29 11.33
N LEU A 136 -0.37 -19.43 11.57
CA LEU A 136 -0.56 -18.02 11.91
C LEU A 136 -1.41 -17.28 10.86
N CYS A 137 -1.08 -17.42 9.58
CA CYS A 137 -1.82 -16.75 8.50
C CYS A 137 -3.26 -17.25 8.41
N GLN A 138 -3.48 -18.58 8.52
CA GLN A 138 -4.81 -19.18 8.48
C GLN A 138 -5.70 -18.73 9.65
N GLU A 139 -5.16 -18.67 10.87
CA GLU A 139 -5.91 -18.27 12.06
C GLU A 139 -6.25 -16.76 12.09
N THR A 140 -5.39 -15.92 11.49
CA THR A 140 -5.54 -14.46 11.48
C THR A 140 -6.18 -13.92 10.20
N GLY A 141 -6.47 -14.78 9.21
CA GLY A 141 -7.06 -14.39 7.93
C GLY A 141 -6.10 -13.66 6.97
N GLY A 142 -4.79 -13.85 7.15
CA GLY A 142 -3.76 -13.35 6.23
C GLY A 142 -3.36 -14.38 5.17
N SER A 143 -2.34 -14.03 4.38
CA SER A 143 -1.79 -14.88 3.32
C SER A 143 -0.38 -15.37 3.68
N TYR A 144 -0.05 -16.60 3.27
CA TYR A 144 1.31 -17.13 3.34
C TYR A 144 1.82 -17.45 1.94
N SER A 145 2.91 -16.79 1.54
CA SER A 145 3.50 -16.92 0.21
C SER A 145 4.99 -17.22 0.30
N ILE A 146 5.54 -17.92 -0.69
CA ILE A 146 6.97 -18.27 -0.75
C ILE A 146 7.58 -17.65 -2.00
N ALA A 147 8.58 -16.80 -1.81
CA ALA A 147 9.32 -16.18 -2.88
C ALA A 147 10.29 -17.19 -3.53
N LEU A 148 10.26 -17.24 -4.86
CA LEU A 148 11.07 -18.16 -5.66
C LEU A 148 12.33 -17.48 -6.20
N ASP A 149 12.18 -16.23 -6.63
CA ASP A 149 13.24 -15.38 -7.15
C ASP A 149 13.02 -13.91 -6.72
N GLU A 150 13.92 -13.04 -7.14
CA GLU A 150 13.89 -11.61 -6.80
C GLU A 150 12.68 -10.87 -7.38
N ALA A 151 12.27 -11.21 -8.60
CA ALA A 151 11.11 -10.59 -9.24
C ALA A 151 9.82 -11.01 -8.52
N HIS A 152 9.67 -12.30 -8.24
CA HIS A 152 8.53 -12.83 -7.52
C HIS A 152 8.45 -12.28 -6.09
N LEU A 153 9.58 -12.10 -5.39
CA LEU A 153 9.57 -11.44 -4.08
C LEU A 153 9.05 -10.00 -4.18
N LYS A 154 9.47 -9.24 -5.21
CA LYS A 154 8.98 -7.89 -5.45
C LYS A 154 7.46 -7.89 -5.66
N ASP A 155 6.97 -8.78 -6.53
CA ASP A 155 5.54 -8.87 -6.85
C ASP A 155 4.71 -9.24 -5.60
N LEU A 156 5.17 -10.23 -4.82
CA LEU A 156 4.50 -10.64 -3.57
C LEU A 156 4.44 -9.51 -2.54
N ILE A 157 5.52 -8.72 -2.41
CA ILE A 157 5.52 -7.58 -1.48
C ILE A 157 4.57 -6.48 -1.99
N LEU A 158 4.58 -6.18 -3.29
CA LEU A 158 3.73 -5.15 -3.88
C LEU A 158 2.24 -5.54 -3.91
N GLU A 159 1.90 -6.82 -3.91
CA GLU A 159 0.51 -7.30 -3.77
C GLU A 159 -0.12 -6.85 -2.43
N HIS A 160 0.70 -6.58 -1.41
CA HIS A 160 0.27 -6.03 -0.13
C HIS A 160 0.21 -4.49 -0.09
N ALA A 161 0.54 -3.80 -1.19
CA ALA A 161 0.40 -2.35 -1.27
C ALA A 161 -1.07 -1.90 -1.28
N PRO A 162 -1.99 -2.44 -2.12
CA PRO A 162 -3.39 -2.06 -2.06
C PRO A 162 -4.04 -2.55 -0.75
N PRO A 163 -5.01 -1.79 -0.20
CA PRO A 163 -5.69 -2.18 1.03
C PRO A 163 -6.53 -3.44 0.76
N PRO A 164 -6.40 -4.49 1.58
CA PRO A 164 -7.17 -5.69 1.36
C PRO A 164 -8.64 -5.46 1.68
N PRO A 165 -9.56 -6.26 1.09
CA PRO A 165 -10.97 -6.16 1.39
C PRO A 165 -11.22 -6.42 2.87
N ALA A 166 -11.95 -5.50 3.51
CA ALA A 166 -12.37 -5.65 4.89
C ALA A 166 -13.29 -6.87 5.03
N ILE A 167 -13.03 -7.71 6.04
CA ILE A 167 -13.95 -8.78 6.43
C ILE A 167 -15.21 -8.09 6.97
N ALA A 168 -16.38 -8.38 6.37
CA ALA A 168 -17.63 -7.68 6.64
C ALA A 168 -18.01 -7.64 8.14
N GLU A 169 -17.66 -8.67 8.90
CA GLU A 169 -17.90 -8.76 10.35
C GLU A 169 -17.13 -7.71 11.18
N PHE A 170 -16.04 -7.16 10.64
CA PHE A 170 -15.18 -6.19 11.33
C PHE A 170 -15.26 -4.78 10.73
N ALA A 171 -16.00 -4.59 9.65
CA ALA A 171 -16.17 -3.32 8.95
C ALA A 171 -17.23 -2.43 9.63
N VAL A 172 -16.96 -1.98 10.87
CA VAL A 172 -17.82 -1.00 11.54
C VAL A 172 -17.50 0.39 11.00
N ALA A 173 -18.43 0.97 10.24
CA ALA A 173 -18.30 2.32 9.72
C ALA A 173 -18.32 3.34 10.87
N ASN A 174 -17.19 4.00 11.11
CA ASN A 174 -17.05 5.05 12.11
C ASN A 174 -16.72 6.39 11.44
N LEU A 175 -17.39 7.45 11.88
CA LEU A 175 -17.15 8.80 11.38
C LEU A 175 -15.97 9.43 12.11
N ILE A 176 -14.88 9.67 11.38
CA ILE A 176 -13.67 10.28 11.91
C ILE A 176 -13.65 11.78 11.56
N LYS A 177 -13.36 12.63 12.55
CA LYS A 177 -13.16 14.06 12.30
C LYS A 177 -11.75 14.28 11.74
N MET A 178 -11.67 14.78 10.51
CA MET A 178 -10.42 15.15 9.86
C MET A 178 -10.30 16.68 9.71
N GLY A 179 -9.07 17.19 9.66
CA GLY A 179 -8.77 18.60 9.42
C GLY A 179 -8.08 18.79 8.07
N PHE A 180 -8.55 19.76 7.28
CA PHE A 180 -7.90 20.21 6.06
C PHE A 180 -7.12 21.49 6.36
N PRO A 181 -5.80 21.42 6.59
CA PRO A 181 -5.02 22.59 6.92
C PRO A 181 -4.73 23.42 5.66
N GLN A 182 -4.62 24.73 5.84
CA GLN A 182 -4.18 25.63 4.79
C GLN A 182 -2.65 25.71 4.78
N ARG A 183 -2.08 25.83 3.59
CA ARG A 183 -0.66 26.09 3.40
C ARG A 183 -0.34 27.52 3.89
N ALA A 184 0.63 27.62 4.79
CA ALA A 184 1.12 28.90 5.30
C ALA A 184 1.87 29.67 4.22
N ALA A 185 1.86 31.01 4.30
CA ALA A 185 2.58 31.86 3.37
C ALA A 185 4.09 31.58 3.38
N GLU A 186 4.68 31.57 2.18
CA GLU A 186 6.11 31.37 1.96
C GLU A 186 6.94 32.48 2.65
N GLY A 187 8.08 32.10 3.24
CA GLY A 187 9.00 33.03 3.92
C GLY A 187 8.75 33.25 5.42
N SER A 188 7.66 32.70 5.99
CA SER A 188 7.40 32.81 7.43
C SER A 188 8.24 31.81 8.25
N ILE A 189 9.15 32.31 9.09
CA ILE A 189 9.89 31.49 10.06
C ILE A 189 8.95 31.12 11.20
N SER A 190 8.84 29.83 11.50
CA SER A 190 8.15 29.41 12.72
C SER A 190 8.69 28.10 13.25
N ILE A 191 8.47 27.89 14.54
CA ILE A 191 8.77 26.63 15.21
C ILE A 191 7.72 25.60 14.81
N CYS A 192 8.17 24.52 14.19
CA CYS A 192 7.30 23.39 13.86
C CYS A 192 6.94 22.62 15.14
N SER A 193 5.65 22.37 15.37
CA SER A 193 5.21 21.60 16.54
C SER A 193 5.65 20.13 16.51
N CYS A 194 6.04 19.60 15.34
CA CYS A 194 6.49 18.21 15.19
C CYS A 194 7.94 18.01 15.65
N HIS A 195 8.85 18.89 15.24
CA HIS A 195 10.29 18.75 15.47
C HIS A 195 10.83 19.70 16.55
N LYS A 196 10.01 20.66 17.01
CA LYS A 196 10.41 21.76 17.90
C LYS A 196 11.59 22.59 17.35
N GLU A 197 11.82 22.51 16.05
CA GLU A 197 12.84 23.24 15.32
C GLU A 197 12.21 24.37 14.52
N ALA A 198 12.93 25.49 14.40
CA ALA A 198 12.57 26.55 13.49
C ALA A 198 12.83 26.09 12.05
N LYS A 199 11.76 25.77 11.31
CA LYS A 199 11.86 25.51 9.88
C LYS A 199 11.48 26.78 9.13
N ILE A 200 12.33 27.16 8.18
CA ILE A 200 12.07 28.22 7.21
C ILE A 200 11.44 27.55 5.99
N GLY A 201 10.23 27.95 5.59
CA GLY A 201 9.60 27.44 4.37
C GLY A 201 8.17 26.97 4.55
N GLU A 202 7.72 26.09 3.65
CA GLU A 202 6.35 25.58 3.60
C GLU A 202 5.93 24.89 4.90
N GLY A 203 4.69 25.12 5.33
CA GLY A 203 4.10 24.40 6.44
C GLY A 203 2.59 24.58 6.45
N TYR A 204 1.92 23.73 7.21
CA TYR A 204 0.46 23.63 7.23
C TYR A 204 -0.06 24.10 8.57
N ILE A 205 -1.15 24.87 8.56
CA ILE A 205 -1.77 25.41 9.78
C ILE A 205 -2.96 24.53 10.15
N CYS A 206 -2.91 23.92 11.33
CA CYS A 206 -4.01 23.14 11.88
C CYS A 206 -5.29 23.99 11.98
N PRO A 207 -6.43 23.57 11.43
CA PRO A 207 -7.65 24.37 11.45
C PRO A 207 -8.21 24.57 12.87
N ARG A 208 -7.97 23.62 13.78
CA ARG A 208 -8.50 23.61 15.16
C ARG A 208 -7.66 24.42 16.15
N CYS A 209 -6.37 24.12 16.26
CA CYS A 209 -5.49 24.76 17.26
C CYS A 209 -4.51 25.78 16.68
N LYS A 210 -4.50 25.98 15.35
CA LYS A 210 -3.58 26.87 14.62
C LYS A 210 -2.09 26.51 14.77
N ALA A 211 -1.75 25.37 15.36
CA ALA A 211 -0.40 24.85 15.38
C ALA A 211 0.12 24.61 13.96
N ARG A 212 1.41 24.88 13.73
CA ARG A 212 2.05 24.66 12.44
C ARG A 212 2.70 23.29 12.39
N VAL A 213 2.48 22.62 11.27
CA VAL A 213 2.93 21.26 10.97
C VAL A 213 3.75 21.29 9.69
N CYS A 214 4.81 20.49 9.59
CA CYS A 214 5.70 20.49 8.43
C CYS A 214 5.19 19.66 7.26
N GLU A 215 4.58 18.50 7.53
CA GLU A 215 4.24 17.50 6.51
C GLU A 215 2.81 16.99 6.73
N LEU A 216 2.19 16.54 5.63
CA LEU A 216 0.90 15.88 5.63
C LEU A 216 1.03 14.53 4.92
N PRO A 217 0.20 13.54 5.27
CA PRO A 217 -0.77 13.56 6.38
C PRO A 217 -0.10 13.29 7.73
N THR A 218 -0.64 13.87 8.79
CA THR A 218 -0.11 13.63 10.15
C THR A 218 -1.13 13.98 11.23
N GLU A 219 -0.92 13.48 12.44
CA GLU A 219 -1.72 13.85 13.59
C GLU A 219 -1.17 15.11 14.28
N CYS A 220 -2.04 16.06 14.57
CA CYS A 220 -1.65 17.27 15.26
C CYS A 220 -1.31 16.99 16.74
N ARG A 221 -0.03 17.10 17.11
CA ARG A 221 0.48 16.88 18.48
C ARG A 221 -0.14 17.77 19.57
N VAL A 222 -0.83 18.86 19.20
CA VAL A 222 -1.47 19.78 20.15
C VAL A 222 -2.93 19.41 20.43
N CYS A 223 -3.67 18.94 19.42
CA CYS A 223 -5.13 18.74 19.54
C CYS A 223 -5.64 17.36 19.11
N GLY A 224 -4.74 16.45 18.69
CA GLY A 224 -5.05 15.09 18.26
C GLY A 224 -5.85 14.99 16.95
N LEU A 225 -6.00 16.09 16.21
CA LEU A 225 -6.75 16.09 14.96
C LEU A 225 -5.88 15.53 13.83
N THR A 226 -6.37 14.51 13.13
CA THR A 226 -5.74 14.01 11.89
C THR A 226 -5.83 15.07 10.80
N LEU A 227 -4.68 15.50 10.29
CA LEU A 227 -4.55 16.50 9.25
C LEU A 227 -4.25 15.84 7.91
N VAL A 228 -5.08 16.13 6.92
CA VAL A 228 -5.01 15.52 5.58
C VAL A 228 -5.22 16.57 4.51
N SER A 229 -4.68 16.34 3.32
CA SER A 229 -4.95 17.17 2.14
C SER A 229 -6.04 16.51 1.28
N SER A 230 -6.80 17.29 0.53
CA SER A 230 -7.79 16.73 -0.41
C SER A 230 -7.17 15.76 -1.43
N PRO A 231 -5.97 16.02 -1.99
CA PRO A 231 -5.28 15.05 -2.84
C PRO A 231 -5.01 13.70 -2.18
N HIS A 232 -4.73 13.66 -0.87
CA HIS A 232 -4.49 12.39 -0.16
C HIS A 232 -5.76 11.53 -0.12
N LEU A 233 -6.93 12.14 0.12
CA LEU A 233 -8.19 11.41 0.06
C LEU A 233 -8.55 10.97 -1.36
N ALA A 234 -8.29 11.83 -2.35
CA ALA A 234 -8.54 11.52 -3.75
C ALA A 234 -7.69 10.33 -4.24
N ARG A 235 -6.45 10.18 -3.75
CA ARG A 235 -5.61 9.03 -4.05
C ARG A 235 -6.08 7.72 -3.41
N SER A 236 -6.92 7.72 -2.39
CA SER A 236 -7.50 6.45 -1.92
C SER A 236 -8.82 6.10 -2.63
N TYR A 237 -9.30 6.99 -3.50
CA TYR A 237 -10.63 6.88 -4.10
C TYR A 237 -10.71 5.81 -5.20
N HIS A 238 -9.61 5.50 -5.89
CA HIS A 238 -9.60 4.47 -6.93
C HIS A 238 -9.77 3.05 -6.39
N HIS A 239 -9.33 2.79 -5.15
CA HIS A 239 -9.63 1.52 -4.47
C HIS A 239 -11.11 1.39 -4.09
N LEU A 240 -11.79 2.50 -3.82
CA LEU A 240 -13.21 2.51 -3.46
C LEU A 240 -14.11 2.31 -4.69
N PHE A 241 -13.67 2.80 -5.85
CA PHE A 241 -14.44 2.76 -7.10
C PHE A 241 -13.54 2.33 -8.27
N PRO A 242 -13.12 1.05 -8.32
CA PRO A 242 -12.28 0.58 -9.40
C PRO A 242 -13.03 0.65 -10.74
N ILE A 243 -12.28 0.88 -11.82
CA ILE A 243 -12.84 0.77 -13.16
C ILE A 243 -13.10 -0.70 -13.46
N ALA A 244 -14.27 -1.00 -14.01
CA ALA A 244 -14.58 -2.33 -14.49
C ALA A 244 -13.67 -2.67 -15.69
N PRO A 245 -13.11 -3.89 -15.76
CA PRO A 245 -12.27 -4.31 -16.88
C PRO A 245 -13.01 -4.08 -18.20
N PHE A 246 -12.29 -3.65 -19.22
CA PHE A 246 -12.88 -3.36 -20.52
C PHE A 246 -13.22 -4.66 -21.27
N ASP A 247 -14.30 -4.63 -22.03
CA ASP A 247 -14.79 -5.78 -22.78
C ASP A 247 -13.90 -5.99 -24.02
N GLU A 248 -13.34 -7.19 -24.19
CA GLU A 248 -12.67 -7.57 -25.43
C GLU A 248 -13.69 -7.61 -26.58
N VAL A 249 -13.40 -6.91 -27.67
CA VAL A 249 -14.30 -6.90 -28.84
C VAL A 249 -13.95 -8.06 -29.77
N PRO A 250 -14.80 -9.09 -29.90
CA PRO A 250 -14.47 -10.28 -30.67
C PRO A 250 -14.32 -9.98 -32.17
N PRO A 251 -13.47 -10.73 -32.89
CA PRO A 251 -13.22 -10.51 -34.32
C PRO A 251 -14.48 -10.54 -35.19
N SER A 252 -15.50 -11.32 -34.81
CA SER A 252 -16.77 -11.43 -35.53
C SER A 252 -17.55 -10.12 -35.60
N ARG A 253 -17.53 -9.30 -34.53
CA ARG A 253 -18.16 -7.97 -34.51
C ARG A 253 -17.37 -6.91 -35.29
N GLN A 254 -16.11 -7.21 -35.65
CA GLN A 254 -15.25 -6.31 -36.43
C GLN A 254 -15.55 -6.37 -37.95
N PHE A 255 -16.30 -7.38 -38.41
CA PHE A 255 -16.71 -7.55 -39.82
C PHE A 255 -18.10 -6.98 -40.16
N GLU A 256 -18.83 -6.47 -39.17
CA GLU A 256 -20.14 -5.82 -39.38
C GLU A 256 -20.00 -4.55 -40.24
N PRO A 257 -20.83 -4.35 -41.29
CA PRO A 257 -20.67 -3.25 -42.25
C PRO A 257 -20.80 -1.85 -41.64
N HIS A 258 -21.46 -1.70 -40.48
CA HIS A 258 -21.58 -0.44 -39.75
C HIS A 258 -20.32 -0.04 -38.96
N HIS A 259 -19.35 -0.94 -38.78
CA HIS A 259 -18.09 -0.70 -38.07
C HIS A 259 -16.89 -0.38 -38.99
N ARG A 260 -17.14 -0.11 -40.28
CA ARG A 260 -16.11 0.27 -41.27
C ARG A 260 -15.54 1.69 -41.09
N LEU A 261 -16.08 2.48 -40.18
CA LEU A 261 -15.50 3.76 -39.79
C LEU A 261 -14.20 3.48 -39.02
N GLN A 262 -13.11 4.11 -39.45
CA GLN A 262 -11.79 4.01 -38.84
C GLN A 262 -11.88 4.36 -37.35
N LYS A 263 -12.00 3.35 -36.48
CA LYS A 263 -12.01 3.56 -35.03
C LYS A 263 -10.61 3.96 -34.61
N THR A 264 -10.47 5.16 -34.07
CA THR A 264 -9.29 5.59 -33.34
C THR A 264 -9.47 5.27 -31.87
N CYS A 265 -8.37 5.01 -31.17
CA CYS A 265 -8.38 4.91 -29.71
C CYS A 265 -8.86 6.24 -29.12
N PHE A 266 -9.85 6.21 -28.23
CA PHE A 266 -10.36 7.43 -27.59
C PHE A 266 -9.29 8.13 -26.73
N GLY A 267 -8.36 7.36 -26.13
CA GLY A 267 -7.29 7.88 -25.29
C GLY A 267 -6.15 8.53 -26.07
N CYS A 268 -5.48 7.77 -26.94
CA CYS A 268 -4.27 8.21 -27.63
C CYS A 268 -4.49 8.64 -29.09
N GLN A 269 -5.73 8.55 -29.60
CA GLN A 269 -6.12 8.88 -30.98
C GLN A 269 -5.42 8.04 -32.07
N GLN A 270 -4.66 7.01 -31.70
CA GLN A 270 -4.03 6.11 -32.66
C GLN A 270 -5.08 5.29 -33.41
N SER A 271 -4.81 5.04 -34.70
CA SER A 271 -5.69 4.21 -35.54
C SER A 271 -5.65 2.75 -35.07
N LEU A 272 -6.80 2.17 -34.71
CA LEU A 272 -6.94 0.76 -34.32
C LEU A 272 -6.96 -0.20 -35.53
N ARG A 273 -6.35 0.24 -36.64
CA ARG A 273 -6.22 -0.50 -37.89
C ARG A 273 -4.74 -0.63 -38.20
N ASN A 274 -4.21 -1.85 -38.11
CA ASN A 274 -2.82 -2.12 -38.40
C ASN A 274 -2.58 -2.13 -39.94
N PRO A 275 -1.44 -1.61 -40.46
CA PRO A 275 -1.17 -1.57 -41.90
C PRO A 275 -1.13 -2.95 -42.57
N SER A 276 -0.89 -4.01 -41.80
CA SER A 276 -0.75 -5.40 -42.26
C SER A 276 -2.08 -6.15 -42.45
N ASN A 277 -3.21 -5.44 -42.52
CA ASN A 277 -4.56 -6.00 -42.71
C ASN A 277 -5.02 -6.99 -41.61
N LYS A 278 -4.33 -7.00 -40.46
CA LYS A 278 -4.79 -7.64 -39.21
C LYS A 278 -5.42 -6.55 -38.35
N PHE A 279 -6.68 -6.71 -37.95
CA PHE A 279 -7.30 -5.86 -36.94
C PHE A 279 -6.43 -5.89 -35.67
N SER A 280 -6.04 -4.73 -35.14
CA SER A 280 -5.40 -4.69 -33.83
C SER A 280 -6.47 -4.98 -32.78
N LEU A 281 -6.17 -5.87 -31.84
CA LEU A 281 -7.02 -6.09 -30.67
C LEU A 281 -7.24 -4.75 -29.97
N TYR A 282 -8.50 -4.45 -29.69
CA TYR A 282 -8.92 -3.27 -28.95
C TYR A 282 -10.03 -3.66 -28.00
N VAL A 283 -10.13 -2.91 -26.92
CA VAL A 283 -11.08 -3.14 -25.83
C VAL A 283 -12.09 -2.00 -25.78
N GLU A 284 -13.25 -2.26 -25.20
CA GLU A 284 -14.34 -1.29 -25.10
C GLU A 284 -14.79 -1.10 -23.66
N CYS A 285 -14.95 0.15 -23.23
CA CYS A 285 -15.45 0.41 -21.89
C CYS A 285 -16.93 -0.01 -21.76
N PRO A 286 -17.31 -0.82 -20.76
CA PRO A 286 -18.68 -1.30 -20.63
C PRO A 286 -19.71 -0.19 -20.37
N LYS A 287 -19.28 0.96 -19.83
CA LYS A 287 -20.14 2.11 -19.49
C LYS A 287 -20.33 3.08 -20.65
N CYS A 288 -19.23 3.67 -21.17
CA CYS A 288 -19.30 4.69 -22.21
C CYS A 288 -19.22 4.14 -23.64
N LYS A 289 -18.94 2.83 -23.80
CA LYS A 289 -18.85 2.14 -25.10
C LYS A 289 -17.80 2.73 -26.06
N GLN A 290 -16.80 3.43 -25.52
CA GLN A 290 -15.69 4.00 -26.30
C GLN A 290 -14.57 2.97 -26.48
N PRO A 291 -13.90 2.95 -27.66
CA PRO A 291 -12.82 2.01 -27.95
C PRO A 291 -11.46 2.52 -27.43
N PHE A 292 -10.66 1.62 -26.86
CA PHE A 292 -9.30 1.88 -26.38
C PHE A 292 -8.31 0.84 -26.91
N CYS A 293 -7.06 1.25 -27.18
CA CYS A 293 -5.98 0.30 -27.43
C CYS A 293 -5.49 -0.34 -26.12
N LEU A 294 -4.76 -1.45 -26.21
CA LEU A 294 -4.24 -2.17 -25.05
C LEU A 294 -3.32 -1.30 -24.17
N ASP A 295 -2.48 -0.45 -24.76
CA ASP A 295 -1.60 0.44 -23.98
C ASP A 295 -2.41 1.48 -23.18
N CYS A 296 -3.49 2.01 -23.77
CA CYS A 296 -4.41 2.91 -23.07
C CYS A 296 -5.19 2.16 -22.00
N ASP A 297 -5.57 0.91 -22.24
CA ASP A 297 -6.26 0.07 -21.27
C ASP A 297 -5.40 -0.15 -20.02
N ILE A 298 -4.13 -0.56 -20.22
CA ILE A 298 -3.14 -0.70 -19.14
C ILE A 298 -2.97 0.62 -18.40
N TYR A 299 -2.73 1.72 -19.12
CA TYR A 299 -2.56 3.04 -18.49
C TYR A 299 -3.79 3.49 -17.69
N ILE A 300 -5.00 3.21 -18.20
CA ILE A 300 -6.25 3.55 -17.54
C ILE A 300 -6.42 2.77 -16.24
N HIS A 301 -6.10 1.47 -16.24
CA HIS A 301 -6.30 0.60 -15.09
C HIS A 301 -5.15 0.65 -14.06
N GLU A 302 -3.92 0.94 -14.47
CA GLU A 302 -2.74 0.96 -13.58
C GLU A 302 -2.37 2.36 -13.08
N SER A 303 -2.60 3.41 -13.87
CA SER A 303 -2.12 4.76 -13.54
C SER A 303 -3.23 5.78 -13.39
N LEU A 304 -4.10 5.91 -14.40
CA LEU A 304 -5.10 6.98 -14.43
C LEU A 304 -6.28 6.72 -13.48
N HIS A 305 -6.64 5.45 -13.33
CA HIS A 305 -7.76 4.96 -12.53
C HIS A 305 -9.12 5.62 -12.85
N ASN A 306 -9.22 6.32 -13.99
CA ASN A 306 -10.44 6.94 -14.49
C ASN A 306 -10.56 6.68 -15.99
N CYS A 307 -11.76 6.31 -16.46
CA CYS A 307 -12.01 6.15 -17.89
C CYS A 307 -12.25 7.54 -18.53
N PRO A 308 -11.40 8.01 -19.46
CA PRO A 308 -11.56 9.33 -20.09
C PRO A 308 -12.91 9.51 -20.79
N GLY A 309 -13.44 8.44 -21.38
CA GLY A 309 -14.74 8.46 -22.03
C GLY A 309 -15.88 8.68 -21.03
N CYS A 310 -15.86 7.98 -19.88
CA CYS A 310 -16.90 8.15 -18.86
C CYS A 310 -16.90 9.57 -18.27
N GLU A 311 -15.70 10.14 -18.08
CA GLU A 311 -15.53 11.51 -17.56
C GLU A 311 -15.96 12.58 -18.57
N SER A 312 -15.75 12.34 -19.87
CA SER A 312 -16.14 13.28 -20.93
C SER A 312 -17.65 13.33 -21.16
N PHE A 313 -18.35 12.22 -20.93
CA PHE A 313 -19.79 12.07 -21.21
C PHE A 313 -20.62 11.94 -19.94
N ARG A 314 -20.16 12.47 -18.80
CA ARG A 314 -20.93 12.44 -17.55
C ARG A 314 -22.36 12.96 -17.84
N PRO A 315 -23.40 12.11 -17.68
CA PRO A 315 -24.77 12.60 -17.81
C PRO A 315 -24.97 13.67 -16.73
N SER A 316 -25.34 14.86 -17.17
CA SER A 316 -25.73 15.99 -16.31
C SER A 316 -26.87 15.61 -15.39
#